data_AF-N9MM83-F1
#
_entry.id   AF-N9MM83-F1
#
_cell.length_a   1.000
_cell.length_b   1.000
_cell.length_c   1.000
_cell.angle_alpha   90.00
_cell.angle_beta   90.00
_cell.angle_gamma   90.00
#
_symmetry.space_group_name_H-M   'P 1'
#
loop_
_entity.id
_entity.type
_entity.pdbx_description
1 polymer ?
#
loop_
_entity_poly.entity_id
_entity_poly.type
_entity_poly.pdbx_seq_one_letter_code
_entity_poly.pdbx_strand_id
1 'polypeptide(L)'
;MKKLLISSLVVVSGYSFAHEPYVAPLAYTTEQTQVTVISGYAEEALQSEYALKNAKFEITAPNNTKTTIEPDSKLSSATVFDLKLPEAGTYTVKTSASYPLKYVQDQKEWKMFFDMPADKAPAKAERDYAIPADLKAKKFTPVEITREWTFLTYVSKEKNTPVQASTAPIQVEFLTHPSELKANQTVKIKVSKANQALANANVVIRAKGATDKQGISLKAAADGSADLVFAKAGEYLIEVSEAVDTKQKPSNQFYSIISVAVN
;
A
#
# COMPACT_ATOMS: atom_id res chain seq x y z
N MET A 1 -30.08 28.39 -22.90
CA MET A 1 -30.01 27.94 -21.49
C MET A 1 -29.10 26.73 -21.42
N LYS A 2 -27.83 26.91 -21.04
CA LYS A 2 -26.83 25.82 -20.92
C LYS A 2 -27.04 25.12 -19.57
N LYS A 3 -27.49 23.86 -19.60
CA LYS A 3 -27.55 23.01 -18.41
C LYS A 3 -26.13 22.48 -18.14
N LEU A 4 -25.46 23.03 -17.13
CA LEU A 4 -24.24 22.45 -16.58
C LEU A 4 -24.64 21.26 -15.70
N LEU A 5 -24.33 20.06 -16.18
CA LEU A 5 -24.32 18.84 -15.38
C LEU A 5 -23.11 18.92 -14.44
N ILE A 6 -23.36 19.22 -13.17
CA ILE A 6 -22.38 19.08 -12.10
C ILE A 6 -22.28 17.59 -11.80
N SER A 7 -21.20 16.96 -12.28
CA SER A 7 -20.86 15.60 -11.91
C SER A 7 -20.33 15.61 -10.47
N SER A 8 -21.13 15.07 -9.55
CA SER A 8 -20.78 14.90 -8.14
C SER A 8 -19.61 13.93 -8.02
N LEU A 9 -18.39 14.45 -7.82
CA LEU A 9 -17.24 13.67 -7.38
C LEU A 9 -17.48 13.29 -5.92
N VAL A 10 -18.00 12.09 -5.67
CA VAL A 10 -18.02 11.50 -4.33
C VAL A 10 -16.58 11.10 -4.02
N VAL A 11 -15.86 11.98 -3.32
CA VAL A 11 -14.57 11.63 -2.72
C VAL A 11 -14.90 10.76 -1.51
N VAL A 12 -14.81 9.44 -1.69
CA VAL A 12 -14.83 8.50 -0.57
C VAL A 12 -13.44 8.57 0.06
N SER A 13 -13.29 9.46 1.04
CA SER A 13 -12.11 9.53 1.90
C SER A 13 -12.17 8.36 2.89
N GLY A 14 -11.76 7.17 2.47
CA GLY A 14 -11.48 6.11 3.44
C GLY A 14 -10.32 6.57 4.31
N TYR A 15 -10.55 6.78 5.60
CA TYR A 15 -9.45 6.93 6.56
C TYR A 15 -8.64 5.62 6.54
N SER A 16 -7.53 5.66 5.81
CA SER A 16 -6.41 4.76 6.03
C SER A 16 -5.90 4.98 7.45
N PHE A 17 -5.24 3.98 8.00
CA PHE A 17 -4.54 4.17 9.27
C PHE A 17 -3.63 5.39 9.12
N ALA A 18 -3.59 6.29 10.11
CA ALA A 18 -2.76 7.50 10.02
C ALA A 18 -1.26 7.19 9.76
N HIS A 19 -0.84 5.93 9.96
CA HIS A 19 0.50 5.48 9.59
C HIS A 19 0.42 4.27 8.67
N GLU A 20 0.85 4.43 7.43
CA GLU A 20 0.92 3.35 6.45
C GLU A 20 2.30 2.67 6.50
N PRO A 21 2.32 1.33 6.50
CA PRO A 21 3.57 0.60 6.48
C PRO A 21 4.24 0.60 5.10
N TYR A 22 5.58 0.62 5.07
CA TYR A 22 6.36 0.56 3.84
C TYR A 22 7.70 -0.17 4.03
N VAL A 23 8.32 -0.52 2.90
CA VAL A 23 9.73 -0.92 2.81
C VAL A 23 10.36 -0.19 1.63
N ALA A 24 11.55 0.39 1.78
CA ALA A 24 12.27 1.10 0.73
C ALA A 24 13.79 1.03 0.93
N PRO A 25 14.58 0.90 -0.14
CA PRO A 25 16.04 1.04 -0.08
C PRO A 25 16.45 2.51 -0.02
N LEU A 26 17.64 2.79 0.50
CA LEU A 26 18.26 4.11 0.35
C LEU A 26 18.67 4.41 -1.11
N ALA A 27 18.89 3.37 -1.92
CA ALA A 27 19.21 3.49 -3.33
C ALA A 27 18.51 2.38 -4.13
N TYR A 28 17.68 2.76 -5.09
CA TYR A 28 16.96 1.81 -5.96
C TYR A 28 17.85 1.28 -7.09
N THR A 29 18.91 2.01 -7.44
CA THR A 29 19.97 1.57 -8.34
C THR A 29 21.32 1.84 -7.70
N THR A 30 22.28 0.91 -7.80
CA THR A 30 23.58 1.04 -7.14
C THR A 30 24.66 0.21 -7.85
N GLU A 31 25.92 0.58 -7.66
CA GLU A 31 27.10 -0.25 -8.00
C GLU A 31 27.71 -0.90 -6.75
N GLN A 32 27.18 -0.56 -5.57
CA GLN A 32 27.71 -1.02 -4.29
C GLN A 32 27.38 -2.50 -4.04
N THR A 33 28.15 -3.13 -3.16
CA THR A 33 27.95 -4.53 -2.75
C THR A 33 26.80 -4.71 -1.75
N GLN A 34 26.22 -3.60 -1.28
CA GLN A 34 25.07 -3.59 -0.39
C GLN A 34 24.27 -2.29 -0.52
N VAL A 35 23.02 -2.34 -0.07
CA VAL A 35 22.20 -1.14 0.15
C VAL A 35 21.47 -1.26 1.47
N THR A 36 21.34 -0.16 2.19
CA THR A 36 20.50 -0.11 3.39
C THR A 36 19.03 -0.10 2.99
N VAL A 37 18.24 -0.93 3.66
CA VAL A 37 16.78 -0.98 3.52
C VAL A 37 16.14 -0.48 4.81
N ILE A 38 15.12 0.35 4.66
CA ILE A 38 14.34 0.95 5.74
C ILE A 38 12.90 0.47 5.60
N SER A 39 12.27 0.13 6.72
CA SER A 39 10.84 -0.16 6.78
C SER A 39 10.23 0.38 8.07
N GLY A 40 8.98 0.81 7.99
CA GLY A 40 8.26 1.34 9.13
C GLY A 40 6.87 1.79 8.76
N TYR A 41 6.19 2.41 9.71
CA TYR A 41 4.90 3.05 9.56
C TYR A 41 5.08 4.57 9.50
N ALA A 42 4.38 5.23 8.59
CA ALA A 42 4.52 6.67 8.36
C ALA A 42 3.20 7.32 7.92
N GLU A 43 2.92 8.53 8.40
CA GLU A 43 1.83 9.36 7.86
C GLU A 43 2.21 9.93 6.49
N GLU A 44 3.42 10.49 6.43
CA GLU A 44 4.01 10.95 5.18
C GLU A 44 4.74 9.81 4.46
N ALA A 45 4.45 9.61 3.17
CA ALA A 45 5.01 8.50 2.42
C ALA A 45 6.54 8.41 2.55
N LEU A 46 7.03 7.22 2.94
CA LEU A 46 8.45 6.90 3.11
C LEU A 46 9.19 7.69 4.21
N GLN A 47 8.46 8.29 5.17
CA GLN A 47 9.04 8.98 6.34
C GLN A 47 8.75 8.22 7.64
N SER A 48 9.53 7.18 7.92
CA SER A 48 9.28 6.29 9.08
C SER A 48 9.18 7.03 10.42
N GLU A 49 8.08 6.78 11.13
CA GLU A 49 7.84 7.27 12.49
C GLU A 49 7.87 6.13 13.51
N TYR A 50 7.44 4.94 13.10
CA TYR A 50 7.47 3.72 13.91
C TYR A 50 8.09 2.56 13.16
N ALA A 51 8.91 1.75 13.85
CA ALA A 51 9.52 0.56 13.29
C ALA A 51 8.48 -0.50 12.89
N LEU A 52 8.67 -1.12 11.73
CA LEU A 52 7.96 -2.33 11.35
C LEU A 52 8.56 -3.53 12.10
N LYS A 53 8.09 -3.74 13.34
CA LYS A 53 8.68 -4.71 14.27
C LYS A 53 8.39 -6.15 13.86
N ASN A 54 9.31 -7.05 14.20
CA ASN A 54 9.19 -8.50 13.99
C ASN A 54 8.89 -8.88 12.53
N ALA A 55 9.32 -8.03 11.58
CA ALA A 55 9.10 -8.27 10.17
C ALA A 55 10.10 -9.27 9.61
N LYS A 56 9.58 -10.13 8.74
CA LYS A 56 10.35 -11.09 7.96
C LYS A 56 10.41 -10.60 6.52
N PHE A 57 11.61 -10.41 5.99
CA PHE A 57 11.83 -9.91 4.64
C PHE A 57 12.23 -11.06 3.73
N GLU A 58 11.42 -11.35 2.73
CA GLU A 58 11.76 -12.26 1.65
C GLU A 58 12.54 -11.50 0.57
N ILE A 59 13.74 -11.98 0.28
CA ILE A 59 14.60 -11.43 -0.76
C ILE A 59 14.59 -12.41 -1.93
N THR A 60 14.27 -11.93 -3.13
CA THR A 60 14.48 -12.69 -4.37
C THR A 60 15.65 -12.07 -5.11
N ALA A 61 16.72 -12.84 -5.30
CA ALA A 61 17.94 -12.44 -6.01
C ALA A 61 17.75 -12.47 -7.54
N PRO A 62 18.68 -11.88 -8.33
CA PRO A 62 18.62 -11.87 -9.80
C PRO A 62 18.55 -13.28 -10.43
N ASN A 63 19.18 -14.26 -9.79
CA ASN A 63 19.14 -15.66 -10.19
C ASN A 63 17.87 -16.42 -9.71
N ASN A 64 16.88 -15.71 -9.15
CA ASN A 64 15.64 -16.21 -8.54
C ASN A 64 15.80 -17.00 -7.22
N THR A 65 17.00 -17.05 -6.64
CA THR A 65 17.20 -17.62 -5.31
C THR A 65 16.48 -16.77 -4.27
N LYS A 66 15.73 -17.43 -3.39
CA LYS A 66 15.00 -16.79 -2.30
C LYS A 66 15.75 -16.94 -0.99
N THR A 67 15.91 -15.84 -0.27
CA THR A 67 16.43 -15.84 1.11
C THR A 67 15.50 -15.04 2.01
N THR A 68 15.75 -15.13 3.32
CA THR A 68 15.01 -14.36 4.32
C THR A 68 15.98 -13.55 5.15
N ILE A 69 15.57 -12.34 5.51
CA ILE A 69 16.22 -11.51 6.52
C ILE A 69 15.20 -11.21 7.63
N GLU A 70 15.62 -11.40 8.88
CA GLU A 70 14.91 -10.97 10.08
C GLU A 70 15.81 -9.96 10.81
N PRO A 71 15.58 -8.65 10.62
CA PRO A 71 16.44 -7.63 11.20
C PRO A 71 16.36 -7.60 12.73
N ASP A 72 17.51 -7.62 13.41
CA ASP A 72 17.61 -7.32 14.85
C ASP A 72 17.70 -5.80 15.09
N SER A 73 16.78 -5.05 14.50
CA SER A 73 16.75 -3.59 14.67
C SER A 73 16.13 -3.24 16.03
N LYS A 74 16.88 -2.48 16.83
CA LYS A 74 16.44 -2.00 18.16
C LYS A 74 15.87 -0.59 18.15
N LEU A 75 15.80 0.03 16.97
CA LEU A 75 15.28 1.38 16.80
C LEU A 75 13.76 1.37 16.95
N SER A 76 13.22 2.42 17.58
CA SER A 76 11.77 2.58 17.73
C SER A 76 11.12 3.22 16.50
N SER A 77 11.89 4.02 15.77
CA SER A 77 11.39 4.83 14.65
C SER A 77 11.40 4.11 13.30
N ALA A 78 12.28 3.12 13.10
CA ALA A 78 12.40 2.38 11.84
C ALA A 78 13.05 1.02 12.07
N THR A 79 12.69 0.04 11.24
CA THR A 79 13.45 -1.21 11.10
C THR A 79 14.44 -1.03 9.95
N VAL A 80 15.72 -1.28 10.20
CA VAL A 80 16.81 -1.05 9.25
C VAL A 80 17.70 -2.29 9.15
N PHE A 81 18.13 -2.63 7.93
CA PHE A 81 19.13 -3.68 7.68
C PHE A 81 19.90 -3.42 6.39
N ASP A 82 21.08 -4.04 6.25
CA ASP A 82 21.83 -4.03 4.99
C ASP A 82 21.44 -5.21 4.11
N LEU A 83 20.89 -4.92 2.93
CA LEU A 83 20.69 -5.90 1.88
C LEU A 83 22.02 -6.11 1.14
N LYS A 84 22.57 -7.32 1.20
CA LYS A 84 23.76 -7.71 0.44
C LYS A 84 23.40 -7.99 -1.02
N LEU A 85 24.24 -7.53 -1.94
CA LEU A 85 24.06 -7.59 -3.39
C LEU A 85 25.26 -8.31 -4.05
N PRO A 86 25.43 -9.62 -3.85
CA PRO A 86 26.57 -10.37 -4.38
C PRO A 86 26.58 -10.49 -5.91
N GLU A 87 25.41 -10.37 -6.56
CA GLU A 87 25.24 -10.55 -8.01
C GLU A 87 24.74 -9.25 -8.66
N ALA A 88 25.16 -8.99 -9.90
CA ALA A 88 24.60 -7.91 -10.70
C ALA A 88 23.19 -8.27 -11.18
N GLY A 89 22.25 -7.34 -11.07
CA GLY A 89 20.84 -7.53 -11.44
C GLY A 89 19.87 -6.95 -10.43
N THR A 90 18.59 -7.29 -10.60
CA THR A 90 17.49 -6.77 -9.80
C THR A 90 17.08 -7.73 -8.70
N TYR A 91 17.12 -7.24 -7.47
CA TYR A 91 16.63 -7.87 -6.27
C TYR A 91 15.22 -7.38 -5.96
N THR A 92 14.36 -8.27 -5.49
CA THR A 92 13.04 -7.92 -4.95
C THR A 92 13.06 -8.12 -3.43
N VAL A 93 12.61 -7.11 -2.68
CA VAL A 93 12.44 -7.18 -1.22
C VAL A 93 10.96 -7.13 -0.93
N LYS A 94 10.45 -8.15 -0.24
CA LYS A 94 9.04 -8.26 0.13
C LYS A 94 8.90 -8.49 1.62
N THR A 95 7.95 -7.83 2.26
CA THR A 95 7.48 -8.21 3.61
C THR A 95 5.97 -8.02 3.72
N SER A 96 5.37 -8.37 4.85
CA SER A 96 3.94 -8.25 5.05
C SER A 96 3.59 -7.91 6.49
N ALA A 97 2.43 -7.29 6.67
CA ALA A 97 1.85 -7.05 7.97
C ALA A 97 0.35 -7.33 7.90
N SER A 98 -0.26 -7.59 9.04
CA SER A 98 -1.70 -7.75 9.14
C SER A 98 -2.25 -7.07 10.39
N TYR A 99 -3.50 -6.62 10.30
CA TYR A 99 -4.19 -5.99 11.41
C TYR A 99 -5.66 -6.43 11.44
N PRO A 100 -6.17 -6.90 12.58
CA PRO A 100 -7.58 -7.25 12.71
C PRO A 100 -8.44 -5.99 12.75
N LEU A 101 -9.53 -5.99 12.00
CA LEU A 101 -10.52 -4.92 12.00
C LEU A 101 -11.88 -5.47 12.39
N LYS A 102 -12.65 -4.61 13.05
CA LYS A 102 -14.04 -4.88 13.41
C LYS A 102 -14.96 -4.02 12.57
N TYR A 103 -16.09 -4.57 12.17
CA TYR A 103 -17.14 -3.86 11.46
C TYR A 103 -18.50 -4.13 12.08
N VAL A 104 -19.36 -3.14 12.06
CA VAL A 104 -20.77 -3.25 12.45
C VAL A 104 -21.66 -2.66 11.36
N GLN A 105 -22.90 -3.14 11.29
CA GLN A 105 -23.87 -2.56 10.38
C GLN A 105 -24.60 -1.39 11.04
N ASP A 106 -24.51 -0.21 10.44
CA ASP A 106 -25.25 0.99 10.81
C ASP A 106 -26.00 1.50 9.57
N GLN A 107 -27.32 1.68 9.67
CA GLN A 107 -28.16 2.17 8.56
C GLN A 107 -27.99 1.40 7.23
N LYS A 108 -27.83 0.07 7.29
CA LYS A 108 -27.58 -0.83 6.14
C LYS A 108 -26.21 -0.69 5.48
N GLU A 109 -25.30 0.07 6.07
CA GLU A 109 -23.90 0.16 5.67
C GLU A 109 -23.00 -0.47 6.73
N TRP A 110 -21.95 -1.14 6.29
CA TRP A 110 -20.90 -1.66 7.13
C TRP A 110 -19.88 -0.57 7.39
N LYS A 111 -19.69 -0.24 8.67
CA LYS A 111 -18.71 0.75 9.12
C LYS A 111 -17.68 0.07 10.01
N MET A 112 -16.44 0.54 9.93
CA MET A 112 -15.41 0.15 10.90
C MET A 112 -15.94 0.42 12.32
N PHE A 113 -15.67 -0.48 13.24
CA PHE A 113 -16.13 -0.41 14.61
C PHE A 113 -14.95 -0.22 15.54
N PHE A 114 -15.00 0.86 16.32
CA PHE A 114 -14.04 1.11 17.37
C PHE A 114 -14.74 1.05 18.72
N ASP A 115 -14.24 0.18 19.59
CA ASP A 115 -14.75 0.06 20.95
C ASP A 115 -14.16 1.17 21.83
N MET A 116 -14.75 2.35 21.72
CA MET A 116 -14.35 3.54 22.47
C MET A 116 -15.57 4.28 23.03
N PRO A 117 -15.45 4.96 24.18
CA PRO A 117 -16.54 5.72 24.76
C PRO A 117 -16.80 7.01 23.96
N ALA A 118 -18.02 7.53 24.06
CA ALA A 118 -18.48 8.65 23.23
C ALA A 118 -17.70 9.97 23.46
N ASP A 119 -17.17 10.18 24.66
CA ASP A 119 -16.36 11.34 25.04
C ASP A 119 -14.93 11.31 24.46
N LYS A 120 -14.49 10.16 23.92
CA LYS A 120 -13.18 9.96 23.27
C LYS A 120 -13.28 10.00 21.74
N ALA A 121 -14.47 10.12 21.18
CA ALA A 121 -14.71 10.11 19.74
C ALA A 121 -15.20 11.48 19.25
N PRO A 122 -14.79 11.93 18.04
CA PRO A 122 -15.44 13.04 17.36
C PRO A 122 -16.93 12.78 17.14
N ALA A 123 -17.67 13.86 16.87
CA ALA A 123 -19.10 13.77 16.58
C ALA A 123 -19.35 12.78 15.41
N LYS A 124 -20.47 12.03 15.46
CA LYS A 124 -20.77 11.01 14.44
C LYS A 124 -20.75 11.55 13.00
N ALA A 125 -21.13 12.81 12.80
CA ALA A 125 -21.13 13.47 11.49
C ALA A 125 -19.72 13.80 10.96
N GLU A 126 -18.70 13.75 11.81
CA GLU A 126 -17.30 14.07 11.49
C GLU A 126 -16.43 12.82 11.31
N ARG A 127 -17.03 11.62 11.33
CA ARG A 127 -16.30 10.35 11.24
C ARG A 127 -17.00 9.27 10.42
N ASP A 128 -16.19 8.43 9.79
CA ASP A 128 -16.64 7.33 8.92
C ASP A 128 -16.65 5.95 9.60
N TYR A 129 -16.49 5.92 10.92
CA TYR A 129 -16.57 4.72 11.74
C TYR A 129 -17.71 4.80 12.77
N ALA A 130 -18.09 3.66 13.32
CA ALA A 130 -19.08 3.53 14.38
C ALA A 130 -18.43 3.20 15.73
N ILE A 131 -19.04 3.67 16.81
CA ILE A 131 -18.74 3.32 18.20
C ILE A 131 -20.01 2.77 18.87
N PRO A 132 -19.93 2.15 20.06
CA PRO A 132 -21.11 1.60 20.74
C PRO A 132 -22.28 2.58 20.87
N ALA A 133 -22.02 3.85 21.17
CA ALA A 133 -23.05 4.88 21.37
C ALA A 133 -23.84 5.24 20.10
N ASP A 134 -23.33 4.94 18.90
CA ASP A 134 -24.03 5.20 17.64
C ASP A 134 -25.12 4.19 17.33
N LEU A 135 -25.04 3.01 17.94
CA LEU A 135 -25.79 1.83 17.56
C LEU A 135 -27.11 1.81 18.34
N LYS A 136 -28.23 1.91 17.59
CA LYS A 136 -29.58 1.89 18.18
C LYS A 136 -29.92 0.56 18.84
N ALA A 137 -29.30 -0.53 18.41
CA ALA A 137 -29.52 -1.86 18.96
C ALA A 137 -28.72 -2.05 20.26
N LYS A 138 -29.40 -2.46 21.33
CA LYS A 138 -28.75 -2.79 22.63
C LYS A 138 -27.74 -3.94 22.54
N LYS A 139 -27.81 -4.75 21.48
CA LYS A 139 -26.87 -5.83 21.18
C LYS A 139 -26.49 -5.75 19.70
N PHE A 140 -25.19 -5.73 19.44
CA PHE A 140 -24.60 -5.83 18.12
C PHE A 140 -23.44 -6.82 18.18
N THR A 141 -23.18 -7.52 17.09
CA THR A 141 -22.06 -8.46 16.98
C THR A 141 -21.13 -7.96 15.89
N PRO A 142 -19.95 -7.42 16.23
CA PRO A 142 -18.99 -7.03 15.23
C PRO A 142 -18.56 -8.22 14.37
N VAL A 143 -18.39 -7.97 13.07
CA VAL A 143 -17.71 -8.89 12.15
C VAL A 143 -16.23 -8.56 12.19
N GLU A 144 -15.41 -9.57 12.46
CA GLU A 144 -13.95 -9.44 12.41
C GLU A 144 -13.46 -9.83 11.01
N ILE A 145 -12.56 -9.02 10.46
CA ILE A 145 -11.84 -9.28 9.21
C ILE A 145 -10.36 -9.00 9.42
N THR A 146 -9.51 -9.60 8.60
CA THR A 146 -8.08 -9.27 8.58
C THR A 146 -7.80 -8.30 7.44
N ARG A 147 -7.13 -7.19 7.75
CA ARG A 147 -6.45 -6.37 6.75
C ARG A 147 -5.02 -6.85 6.61
N GLU A 148 -4.61 -7.14 5.38
CA GLU A 148 -3.28 -7.65 5.05
C GLU A 148 -2.62 -6.71 4.05
N TRP A 149 -1.38 -6.34 4.33
CA TRP A 149 -0.55 -5.56 3.44
C TRP A 149 0.64 -6.40 2.99
N THR A 150 0.92 -6.40 1.69
CA THR A 150 2.20 -6.83 1.14
C THR A 150 2.99 -5.60 0.73
N PHE A 151 4.21 -5.48 1.25
CA PHE A 151 5.13 -4.39 0.90
C PHE A 151 6.20 -4.91 -0.04
N LEU A 152 6.50 -4.14 -1.08
CA LEU A 152 7.41 -4.53 -2.13
C LEU A 152 8.34 -3.37 -2.50
N THR A 153 9.60 -3.69 -2.76
CA THR A 153 10.53 -2.76 -3.41
C THR A 153 11.54 -3.52 -4.25
N TYR A 154 12.18 -2.81 -5.17
CA TYR A 154 13.19 -3.34 -6.08
C TYR A 154 14.52 -2.60 -5.89
N VAL A 155 15.62 -3.34 -5.99
CA VAL A 155 16.99 -2.79 -5.96
C VAL A 155 17.75 -3.37 -7.13
N SER A 156 18.29 -2.54 -8.01
CA SER A 156 19.09 -3.01 -9.15
C SER A 156 20.58 -2.68 -8.97
N LYS A 157 21.42 -3.70 -9.08
CA LYS A 157 22.87 -3.57 -9.04
C LYS A 157 23.44 -3.65 -10.45
N GLU A 158 24.11 -2.58 -10.91
CA GLU A 158 24.81 -2.44 -12.21
C GLU A 158 23.95 -2.59 -13.48
N LYS A 159 22.97 -3.50 -13.49
CA LYS A 159 22.05 -3.79 -14.59
C LYS A 159 20.68 -4.20 -14.08
N ASN A 160 19.69 -4.11 -14.94
CA ASN A 160 18.35 -4.63 -14.68
C ASN A 160 18.26 -6.10 -15.12
N THR A 161 17.56 -6.92 -14.34
CA THR A 161 17.17 -8.29 -14.73
C THR A 161 15.67 -8.47 -14.53
N PRO A 162 15.00 -9.35 -15.29
CA PRO A 162 13.58 -9.58 -15.14
C PRO A 162 13.18 -9.85 -13.68
N VAL A 163 12.12 -9.21 -13.23
CA VAL A 163 11.53 -9.43 -11.90
C VAL A 163 10.43 -10.49 -11.99
N GLN A 164 10.36 -11.37 -11.00
CA GLN A 164 9.32 -12.39 -10.93
C GLN A 164 7.98 -11.77 -10.53
N ALA A 165 6.89 -12.39 -10.98
CA ALA A 165 5.55 -12.02 -10.53
C ALA A 165 5.45 -12.11 -9.00
N SER A 166 4.84 -11.10 -8.39
CA SER A 166 4.62 -11.07 -6.95
C SER A 166 3.68 -12.20 -6.52
N THR A 167 3.95 -12.79 -5.35
CA THR A 167 3.03 -13.76 -4.72
C THR A 167 2.03 -13.09 -3.77
N ALA A 168 1.91 -11.76 -3.81
CA ALA A 168 0.93 -11.01 -3.03
C ALA A 168 -0.50 -11.41 -3.43
N PRO A 169 -1.48 -11.34 -2.52
CA PRO A 169 -2.89 -11.55 -2.87
C PRO A 169 -3.37 -10.62 -3.98
N ILE A 170 -3.00 -9.34 -3.91
CA ILE A 170 -3.13 -8.38 -5.02
C ILE A 170 -1.78 -8.30 -5.73
N GLN A 171 -1.69 -8.79 -6.95
CA GLN A 171 -0.47 -8.74 -7.74
C GLN A 171 -0.48 -7.48 -8.60
N VAL A 172 0.66 -6.80 -8.66
CA VAL A 172 0.89 -5.63 -9.51
C VAL A 172 2.08 -5.94 -10.38
N GLU A 173 1.85 -5.99 -11.69
CA GLU A 173 2.88 -6.19 -12.70
C GLU A 173 3.15 -4.86 -13.40
N PHE A 174 4.42 -4.44 -13.45
CA PHE A 174 4.84 -3.30 -14.25
C PHE A 174 5.21 -3.77 -15.66
N LEU A 175 4.70 -3.10 -16.68
CA LEU A 175 5.06 -3.38 -18.08
C LEU A 175 6.40 -2.74 -18.47
N THR A 176 6.87 -1.77 -17.69
CA THR A 176 8.22 -1.22 -17.74
C THR A 176 8.98 -1.71 -16.52
N HIS A 177 10.28 -2.01 -16.66
CA HIS A 177 11.06 -2.49 -15.52
C HIS A 177 10.98 -1.48 -14.34
N PRO A 178 10.74 -1.92 -13.08
CA PRO A 178 10.51 -1.01 -11.95
C PRO A 178 11.66 -0.04 -11.63
N SER A 179 12.87 -0.31 -12.09
CA SER A 179 14.04 0.57 -11.95
C SER A 179 14.22 1.57 -13.11
N GLU A 180 13.38 1.48 -14.15
CA GLU A 180 13.49 2.29 -15.37
C GLU A 180 12.37 3.32 -15.49
N LEU A 181 11.60 3.53 -14.42
CA LEU A 181 10.50 4.50 -14.41
C LEU A 181 11.06 5.91 -14.59
N LYS A 182 10.35 6.71 -15.40
CA LYS A 182 10.75 8.08 -15.74
C LYS A 182 9.62 9.07 -15.51
N ALA A 183 9.98 10.26 -15.05
CA ALA A 183 9.04 11.34 -14.85
C ALA A 183 8.40 11.73 -16.19
N ASN A 184 7.12 12.11 -16.14
CA ASN A 184 6.32 12.52 -17.30
C ASN A 184 6.21 11.44 -18.40
N GLN A 185 6.49 10.17 -18.08
CA GLN A 185 6.22 9.03 -18.94
C GLN A 185 5.12 8.18 -18.34
N THR A 186 4.25 7.65 -19.21
CA THR A 186 3.21 6.71 -18.79
C THR A 186 3.83 5.37 -18.45
N VAL A 187 3.69 4.97 -17.19
CA VAL A 187 4.04 3.63 -16.70
C VAL A 187 2.77 2.80 -16.65
N LYS A 188 2.74 1.72 -17.43
CA LYS A 188 1.57 0.82 -17.46
C LYS A 188 1.74 -0.27 -16.41
N ILE A 189 0.67 -0.53 -15.66
CA ILE A 189 0.58 -1.67 -14.74
C ILE A 189 -0.60 -2.58 -15.08
N LYS A 190 -0.49 -3.84 -14.67
CA LYS A 190 -1.58 -4.81 -14.61
C LYS A 190 -1.81 -5.24 -13.17
N VAL A 191 -3.04 -5.12 -12.70
CA VAL A 191 -3.46 -5.50 -11.36
C VAL A 191 -4.32 -6.75 -11.44
N SER A 192 -3.99 -7.74 -10.62
CA SER A 192 -4.76 -8.99 -10.54
C SER A 192 -4.93 -9.46 -9.10
N LYS A 193 -5.94 -10.29 -8.86
CA LYS A 193 -6.15 -11.03 -7.62
C LYS A 193 -6.56 -12.45 -7.99
N ALA A 194 -5.94 -13.44 -7.35
CA ALA A 194 -6.13 -14.86 -7.70
C ALA A 194 -5.99 -15.13 -9.22
N ASN A 195 -4.99 -14.50 -9.86
CA ASN A 195 -4.70 -14.58 -11.30
C ASN A 195 -5.82 -14.08 -12.23
N GLN A 196 -6.80 -13.33 -11.71
CA GLN A 196 -7.83 -12.66 -12.50
C GLN A 196 -7.63 -11.15 -12.45
N ALA A 197 -7.89 -10.47 -13.57
CA ALA A 197 -7.81 -9.01 -13.63
C ALA A 197 -8.69 -8.37 -12.55
N LEU A 198 -8.12 -7.44 -11.78
CA LEU A 198 -8.83 -6.75 -10.71
C LEU A 198 -9.41 -5.43 -11.23
N ALA A 199 -10.64 -5.50 -11.75
CA ALA A 199 -11.36 -4.33 -12.24
C ALA A 199 -11.63 -3.32 -11.13
N ASN A 200 -11.52 -2.02 -11.45
CA ASN A 200 -11.79 -0.91 -10.52
C ASN A 200 -10.96 -0.93 -9.24
N ALA A 201 -9.82 -1.62 -9.22
CA ALA A 201 -8.86 -1.55 -8.11
C ALA A 201 -8.51 -0.08 -7.84
N ASN A 202 -8.47 0.31 -6.57
CA ASN A 202 -7.97 1.63 -6.19
C ASN A 202 -6.45 1.62 -6.35
N VAL A 203 -5.91 2.66 -6.98
CA VAL A 203 -4.47 2.89 -7.08
C VAL A 203 -4.20 4.29 -6.56
N VAL A 204 -3.32 4.39 -5.56
CA VAL A 204 -2.93 5.65 -4.93
C VAL A 204 -1.42 5.83 -5.06
N ILE A 205 -0.99 6.96 -5.59
CA ILE A 205 0.42 7.30 -5.79
C ILE A 205 0.77 8.48 -4.90
N ARG A 206 1.76 8.32 -4.02
CA ARG A 206 2.26 9.37 -3.12
C ARG A 206 3.74 9.58 -3.36
N ALA A 207 4.15 10.82 -3.63
CA ALA A 207 5.57 11.17 -3.61
C ALA A 207 6.10 11.08 -2.18
N LYS A 208 7.39 10.82 -1.99
CA LYS A 208 8.03 10.88 -0.67
C LYS A 208 7.70 12.19 0.05
N GLY A 209 7.28 12.09 1.31
CA GLY A 209 6.84 13.23 2.12
C GLY A 209 5.39 13.67 1.89
N ALA A 210 4.67 13.07 0.94
CA ALA A 210 3.25 13.38 0.73
C ALA A 210 2.36 12.59 1.70
N THR A 211 1.35 13.27 2.23
CA THR A 211 0.23 12.66 2.97
C THR A 211 -0.78 12.03 2.00
N ASP A 212 -1.74 11.26 2.52
CA ASP A 212 -2.83 10.67 1.72
C ASP A 212 -3.63 11.70 0.94
N LYS A 213 -3.85 12.88 1.53
CA LYS A 213 -4.60 13.98 0.90
C LYS A 213 -3.88 14.60 -0.30
N GLN A 214 -2.57 14.41 -0.38
CA GLN A 214 -1.72 14.91 -1.46
C GLN A 214 -1.45 13.82 -2.53
N GLY A 215 -1.95 12.60 -2.30
CA GLY A 215 -1.81 11.50 -3.25
C GLY A 215 -2.65 11.67 -4.51
N ILE A 216 -2.21 11.03 -5.58
CA ILE A 216 -2.97 10.90 -6.82
C ILE A 216 -3.74 9.59 -6.76
N SER A 217 -5.07 9.66 -6.78
CA SER A 217 -5.94 8.47 -6.81
C SER A 217 -6.50 8.23 -8.20
N LEU A 218 -6.42 6.98 -8.65
CA LEU A 218 -7.04 6.51 -9.89
C LEU A 218 -7.62 5.11 -9.70
N LYS A 219 -8.37 4.64 -10.69
CA LYS A 219 -8.92 3.28 -10.70
C LYS A 219 -8.36 2.48 -11.87
N ALA A 220 -8.06 1.21 -11.63
CA ALA A 220 -7.76 0.28 -12.70
C ALA A 220 -8.99 0.09 -13.60
N ALA A 221 -8.76 -0.08 -14.90
CA ALA A 221 -9.78 -0.37 -15.89
C ALA A 221 -10.38 -1.77 -15.69
N ALA A 222 -11.42 -2.09 -16.47
CA ALA A 222 -12.11 -3.38 -16.39
C ALA A 222 -11.19 -4.59 -16.64
N ASP A 223 -10.11 -4.40 -17.39
CA ASP A 223 -9.10 -5.43 -17.68
C ASP A 223 -7.92 -5.42 -16.68
N GLY A 224 -8.08 -4.73 -15.55
CA GLY A 224 -7.06 -4.59 -14.51
C GLY A 224 -5.89 -3.69 -14.89
N SER A 225 -5.90 -3.02 -16.05
CA SER A 225 -4.82 -2.10 -16.43
C SER A 225 -4.96 -0.74 -15.74
N ALA A 226 -3.83 -0.10 -15.45
CA ALA A 226 -3.79 1.29 -15.01
C ALA A 226 -2.57 2.00 -15.61
N ASP A 227 -2.75 3.27 -15.94
CA ASP A 227 -1.71 4.15 -16.45
C ASP A 227 -1.27 5.09 -15.33
N LEU A 228 -0.04 4.94 -14.87
CA LEU A 228 0.58 5.77 -13.84
C LEU A 228 1.41 6.87 -14.50
N VAL A 229 1.31 8.10 -14.00
CA VAL A 229 2.13 9.22 -14.46
C VAL A 229 2.72 9.90 -13.24
N PHE A 230 4.05 9.99 -13.20
CA PHE A 230 4.80 10.65 -12.13
C PHE A 230 5.22 12.02 -12.61
N ALA A 231 4.77 13.09 -11.95
CA ALA A 231 5.03 14.46 -12.42
C ALA A 231 6.50 14.87 -12.35
N LYS A 232 7.27 14.29 -11.41
CA LYS A 232 8.66 14.65 -11.15
C LYS A 232 9.49 13.39 -10.86
N ALA A 233 10.80 13.49 -11.06
CA ALA A 233 11.73 12.49 -10.55
C ALA A 233 11.69 12.48 -9.01
N GLY A 234 11.90 11.31 -8.41
CA GLY A 234 11.86 11.12 -6.96
C GLY A 234 11.42 9.72 -6.54
N GLU A 235 11.30 9.53 -5.24
CA GLU A 235 10.79 8.30 -4.65
C GLU A 235 9.27 8.38 -4.46
N TYR A 236 8.58 7.28 -4.72
CA TYR A 236 7.14 7.18 -4.65
C TYR A 236 6.71 5.92 -3.93
N LEU A 237 5.54 6.00 -3.32
CA LEU A 237 4.78 4.87 -2.77
C LEU A 237 3.52 4.69 -3.61
N ILE A 238 3.32 3.47 -4.11
CA ILE A 238 2.16 3.07 -4.90
C ILE A 238 1.37 2.07 -4.06
N GLU A 239 0.17 2.43 -3.65
CA GLU A 239 -0.77 1.53 -2.99
C GLU A 239 -1.80 1.04 -3.99
N VAL A 240 -2.06 -0.27 -3.98
CA VAL A 240 -3.14 -0.91 -4.75
C VAL A 240 -4.01 -1.74 -3.83
N SER A 241 -5.33 -1.50 -3.88
CA SER A 241 -6.31 -2.18 -3.04
C SER A 241 -7.63 -2.45 -3.78
N GLU A 242 -8.44 -3.34 -3.22
CA GLU A 242 -9.80 -3.56 -3.70
C GLU A 242 -10.70 -2.37 -3.36
N ALA A 243 -11.69 -2.10 -4.23
CA ALA A 243 -12.76 -1.19 -3.87
C ALA A 243 -13.62 -1.79 -2.74
N VAL A 244 -13.85 -1.03 -1.67
CA VAL A 244 -14.71 -1.44 -0.56
C VAL A 244 -16.15 -1.06 -0.86
N ASP A 245 -17.04 -2.05 -0.92
CA ASP A 245 -18.49 -1.84 -0.99
C ASP A 245 -19.09 -1.91 0.42
N THR A 246 -19.43 -0.74 0.97
CA THR A 246 -19.99 -0.62 2.32
C THR A 246 -21.37 -1.27 2.45
N LYS A 247 -22.05 -1.62 1.36
CA LYS A 247 -23.36 -2.31 1.41
C LYS A 247 -23.20 -3.82 1.53
N GLN A 248 -22.02 -4.35 1.23
CA GLN A 248 -21.72 -5.78 1.33
C GLN A 248 -21.07 -6.10 2.67
N LYS A 249 -21.32 -7.32 3.16
CA LYS A 249 -20.64 -7.82 4.36
C LYS A 249 -19.13 -7.78 4.14
N PRO A 250 -18.34 -7.20 5.06
CA PRO A 250 -16.92 -7.07 4.86
C PRO A 250 -16.24 -8.44 4.84
N SER A 251 -15.21 -8.54 4.01
CA SER A 251 -14.27 -9.65 3.94
C SER A 251 -12.87 -9.18 4.29
N ASN A 252 -11.90 -10.10 4.33
CA ASN A 252 -10.49 -9.72 4.42
C ASN A 252 -10.15 -8.71 3.32
N GLN A 253 -9.32 -7.74 3.69
CA GLN A 253 -8.91 -6.65 2.84
C GLN A 253 -7.43 -6.81 2.51
N PHE A 254 -7.08 -6.70 1.25
CA PHE A 254 -5.70 -6.89 0.79
C PHE A 254 -5.18 -5.61 0.16
N TYR A 255 -3.90 -5.35 0.41
CA TYR A 255 -3.18 -4.19 -0.10
C TYR A 255 -1.82 -4.65 -0.63
N SER A 256 -1.41 -4.07 -1.76
CA SER A 256 -0.03 -4.14 -2.25
C SER A 256 0.54 -2.73 -2.28
N ILE A 257 1.56 -2.51 -1.47
CA ILE A 257 2.24 -1.23 -1.30
C ILE A 257 3.66 -1.37 -1.85
N ILE A 258 3.99 -0.56 -2.86
CA ILE A 258 5.21 -0.70 -3.64
C ILE A 258 5.98 0.60 -3.59
N SER A 259 7.21 0.58 -3.10
CA SER A 259 8.10 1.73 -3.20
C SER A 259 8.96 1.63 -4.46
N VAL A 260 9.12 2.76 -5.15
CA VAL A 260 9.88 2.87 -6.41
C VAL A 260 10.62 4.20 -6.47
N ALA A 261 11.70 4.24 -7.25
CA ALA A 261 12.29 5.48 -7.72
C ALA A 261 11.89 5.76 -9.17
N VAL A 262 11.71 7.04 -9.47
CA VAL A 262 11.40 7.58 -10.79
C VAL A 262 12.50 8.57 -11.16
N ASN A 263 13.09 8.39 -12.34
CA ASN A 263 14.21 9.21 -12.85
C ASN A 263 13.77 10.36 -13.74
#